data_AF-A0A1V1TMU2-F1
#
_entry.id   AF-A0A1V1TMU2-F1
#
_cell.length_a   1.000
_cell.length_b   1.000
_cell.length_c   1.000
_cell.angle_alpha   90.00
_cell.angle_beta   90.00
_cell.angle_gamma   90.00
#
_symmetry.space_group_name_H-M   'P 1'
#
loop_
_entity.id
_entity.type
_entity.pdbx_description
1 polymer ?
#
loop_
_entity_poly.entity_id
_entity_poly.type
_entity_poly.pdbx_seq_one_letter_code
_entity_poly.pdbx_strand_id
1 'polypeptide(L)'
;MPERSLIFSPAPYHILSYGALLGTQFFHTFINSIISFKVLQRPQFAILQQAVFPAYFGIQTAAPIVLGLTYPGGGGRVAALPQGASGVLHPANRWGVLVPLTVAFVTGLTNLVYFLPETNKVTAQRRQQEVKDGKQSWDKTPQSKEMKILNKKFGKLHGYSSLFNLITFIATVVYGVHLSATIG
;
A
#
# COMPACT_ATOMS: atom_id res chain seq x y z
N MET A 1 26.26 27.72 12.10
CA MET A 1 25.97 26.27 12.27
C MET A 1 24.59 25.93 11.69
N PRO A 2 24.43 25.83 10.36
CA PRO A 2 23.12 25.58 9.74
C PRO A 2 22.74 24.09 9.68
N GLU A 3 23.72 23.18 9.59
CA GLU A 3 23.46 21.77 9.28
C GLU A 3 22.83 20.97 10.43
N ARG A 4 23.16 21.29 11.69
CA ARG A 4 22.53 20.65 12.85
C ARG A 4 21.01 20.93 12.89
N SER A 5 20.56 22.08 12.40
CA SER A 5 19.15 22.48 12.43
C SER A 5 18.27 21.64 11.49
N LEU A 6 18.82 21.17 10.37
CA LEU A 6 18.05 20.44 9.35
C LEU A 6 17.67 19.04 9.81
N ILE A 7 18.58 18.32 10.47
CA ILE A 7 18.34 16.93 10.95
C ILE A 7 17.31 16.89 12.08
N PHE A 8 17.12 17.98 12.84
CA PHE A 8 16.09 18.06 13.87
C PHE A 8 14.76 18.65 13.37
N SER A 9 14.68 19.03 12.09
CA SER A 9 13.45 19.53 11.48
C SER A 9 12.58 18.38 10.93
N PRO A 10 11.25 18.49 10.90
CA PRO A 10 10.38 17.45 10.34
C PRO A 10 10.50 17.25 8.82
N ALA A 11 10.95 18.28 8.09
CA ALA A 11 10.97 18.33 6.63
C ALA A 11 11.75 17.18 5.93
N PRO A 12 13.00 16.85 6.29
CA PRO A 12 13.72 15.74 5.66
C PRO A 12 13.03 14.40 5.89
N TYR A 13 12.52 14.16 7.10
CA TYR A 13 11.78 12.92 7.40
C TYR A 13 10.48 12.83 6.61
N HIS A 14 9.83 13.95 6.35
CA HIS A 14 8.64 14.02 5.51
C HIS A 14 8.93 13.56 4.08
N ILE A 15 9.94 14.15 3.44
CA ILE A 15 10.32 13.82 2.05
C ILE A 15 10.83 12.38 1.94
N LEU A 16 11.65 11.92 2.89
CA LEU A 16 12.13 10.54 2.90
C LEU A 16 10.98 9.55 3.10
N SER A 17 10.03 9.84 3.99
CA SER A 17 8.86 8.99 4.20
C SER A 17 7.96 8.95 2.96
N TYR A 18 7.77 10.10 2.31
CA TYR A 18 6.98 10.20 1.09
C TYR A 18 7.62 9.40 -0.04
N GLY A 19 8.92 9.61 -0.27
CA GLY A 19 9.69 8.90 -1.28
C GLY A 19 9.72 7.39 -1.02
N ALA A 20 9.91 6.97 0.23
CA ALA A 20 9.86 5.57 0.61
C ALA A 20 8.49 4.93 0.35
N LEU A 21 7.39 5.62 0.71
CA LEU A 21 6.03 5.15 0.47
C LEU A 21 5.73 5.01 -1.03
N LEU A 22 5.90 6.11 -1.79
CA LEU A 22 5.62 6.12 -3.22
C LEU A 22 6.52 5.12 -3.97
N GLY A 23 7.82 5.11 -3.65
CA GLY A 23 8.79 4.20 -4.24
C GLY A 23 8.44 2.73 -3.97
N THR A 24 8.09 2.39 -2.73
CA THR A 24 7.65 1.03 -2.37
C THR A 24 6.42 0.62 -3.17
N GLN A 25 5.40 1.47 -3.21
CA GLN A 25 4.16 1.19 -3.95
C GLN A 25 4.41 1.00 -5.44
N PHE A 26 5.12 1.95 -6.06
CA PHE A 26 5.39 1.95 -7.49
C PHE A 26 6.23 0.74 -7.88
N PHE A 27 7.39 0.56 -7.23
CA PHE A 27 8.32 -0.51 -7.54
C PHE A 27 7.68 -1.87 -7.32
N HIS A 28 6.99 -2.09 -6.19
CA HIS A 28 6.40 -3.39 -5.94
C HIS A 28 5.27 -3.71 -6.92
N THR A 29 4.32 -2.79 -7.10
CA THR A 29 3.10 -3.02 -7.90
C THR A 29 3.39 -3.17 -9.38
N PHE A 30 4.20 -2.27 -9.95
CA PHE A 30 4.37 -2.16 -11.40
C PHE A 30 5.63 -2.82 -11.92
N ILE A 31 6.61 -3.12 -11.06
CA ILE A 31 7.90 -3.69 -11.48
C ILE A 31 8.09 -5.07 -10.85
N ASN A 32 8.34 -5.13 -9.54
CA ASN A 32 8.74 -6.35 -8.85
C ASN A 32 7.68 -7.47 -8.95
N SER A 33 6.40 -7.17 -8.71
CA SER A 33 5.34 -8.19 -8.75
C SER A 33 5.15 -8.75 -10.16
N ILE A 34 5.19 -7.89 -11.20
CA ILE A 34 5.07 -8.30 -12.60
C ILE A 34 6.25 -9.17 -13.02
N ILE A 35 7.48 -8.75 -12.73
CA ILE A 35 8.68 -9.52 -13.07
C ILE A 35 8.67 -10.86 -12.32
N SER A 36 8.39 -10.84 -11.02
CA SER A 36 8.33 -12.05 -10.20
C SER A 36 7.28 -13.04 -10.71
N PHE A 37 6.10 -12.57 -11.11
CA PHE A 37 5.04 -13.41 -11.67
C PHE A 37 5.44 -14.05 -13.01
N LYS A 38 6.22 -13.34 -13.82
CA LYS A 38 6.69 -13.83 -15.13
C LYS A 38 7.84 -14.84 -15.02
N VAL A 39 8.71 -14.68 -14.02
CA VAL A 39 9.95 -15.47 -13.90
C VAL A 39 9.79 -16.66 -12.95
N LEU A 40 9.07 -16.49 -11.84
CA LEU A 40 8.95 -17.54 -10.83
C LEU A 40 7.85 -18.54 -11.17
N GLN A 41 8.04 -19.80 -10.74
CA GLN A 41 6.95 -20.76 -10.74
C GLN A 41 5.85 -20.30 -9.77
N ARG A 42 4.58 -20.58 -10.07
CA ARG A 42 3.42 -20.12 -9.27
C ARG A 42 3.55 -20.39 -7.75
N PRO A 43 4.03 -21.57 -7.28
CA PRO A 43 4.26 -21.79 -5.86
C PRO A 43 5.33 -20.88 -5.27
N GLN A 44 6.44 -20.65 -5.98
CA GLN A 44 7.53 -19.77 -5.55
C GLN A 44 7.09 -18.31 -5.52
N PHE A 45 6.33 -17.87 -6.53
CA PHE A 45 5.71 -16.53 -6.53
C PHE A 45 4.80 -16.35 -5.32
N ALA A 46 3.95 -17.33 -5.00
CA ALA A 46 3.07 -17.27 -3.84
C ALA A 46 3.85 -17.17 -2.51
N ILE A 47 4.97 -17.90 -2.38
CA ILE A 47 5.86 -17.82 -1.20
C ILE A 47 6.46 -16.41 -1.08
N LEU A 48 7.00 -15.87 -2.19
CA LEU A 48 7.58 -14.52 -2.20
C LEU A 48 6.54 -13.46 -1.81
N GLN A 49 5.35 -13.52 -2.42
CA GLN A 49 4.26 -12.60 -2.12
C GLN A 49 3.85 -12.66 -0.64
N GLN A 50 3.68 -13.87 -0.09
CA GLN A 50 3.34 -14.06 1.32
C GLN A 50 4.38 -13.46 2.28
N ALA A 51 5.66 -13.47 1.91
CA ALA A 51 6.74 -12.89 2.69
C ALA A 51 6.82 -11.35 2.56
N VAL A 52 6.54 -10.81 1.36
CA VAL A 52 6.67 -9.36 1.08
C VAL A 52 5.47 -8.57 1.60
N PHE A 53 4.25 -9.08 1.46
CA PHE A 53 3.04 -8.31 1.73
C PHE A 53 2.87 -7.77 3.17
N PRO A 54 3.29 -8.47 4.24
CA PRO A 54 3.24 -7.91 5.59
C PRO A 54 4.02 -6.59 5.72
N ALA A 55 5.26 -6.55 5.20
CA ALA A 55 6.08 -5.35 5.23
C ALA A 55 5.53 -4.28 4.27
N TYR A 56 5.14 -4.68 3.07
CA TYR A 56 4.60 -3.77 2.05
C TYR A 56 3.33 -3.05 2.52
N PHE A 57 2.32 -3.79 3.01
CA PHE A 57 1.10 -3.17 3.55
C PHE A 57 1.36 -2.46 4.88
N GLY A 58 2.31 -2.95 5.70
CA GLY A 58 2.77 -2.25 6.90
C GLY A 58 3.30 -0.85 6.59
N ILE A 59 4.14 -0.70 5.55
CA ILE A 59 4.62 0.61 5.08
C ILE A 59 3.45 1.47 4.60
N GLN A 60 2.53 0.92 3.82
CA GLN A 60 1.34 1.65 3.34
C GLN A 60 0.43 2.15 4.47
N THR A 61 0.38 1.43 5.60
CA THR A 61 -0.37 1.84 6.78
C THR A 61 0.39 2.85 7.63
N ALA A 62 1.68 2.64 7.88
CA ALA A 62 2.44 3.47 8.82
C ALA A 62 2.87 4.82 8.20
N ALA A 63 3.31 4.83 6.94
CA ALA A 63 3.88 6.03 6.33
C ALA A 63 2.88 7.21 6.23
N PRO A 64 1.57 7.03 5.92
CA PRO A 64 0.62 8.14 5.97
C PRO A 64 0.51 8.82 7.34
N ILE A 65 0.68 8.07 8.44
CA ILE A 65 0.71 8.65 9.79
C ILE A 65 1.94 9.53 9.95
N VAL A 66 3.12 9.02 9.57
CA VAL A 66 4.38 9.76 9.63
C VAL A 66 4.29 11.03 8.78
N LEU A 67 3.73 10.95 7.58
CA LEU A 67 3.49 12.10 6.70
C LEU A 67 2.56 13.13 7.34
N GLY A 68 1.49 12.69 8.00
CA GLY A 68 0.60 13.60 8.71
C GLY A 68 1.28 14.31 9.88
N LEU A 69 2.08 13.60 10.67
CA LEU A 69 2.82 14.15 11.82
C LEU A 69 3.94 15.10 11.40
N THR A 70 4.60 14.81 10.28
CA THR A 70 5.72 15.58 9.74
C THR A 70 5.31 16.60 8.68
N TYR A 71 4.00 16.82 8.48
CA TYR A 71 3.49 17.70 7.44
C TYR A 71 4.14 19.09 7.56
N PRO A 72 4.82 19.60 6.52
CA PRO A 72 5.65 20.80 6.64
C PRO A 72 4.86 22.09 6.84
N GLY A 73 3.51 22.06 6.76
CA GLY A 73 2.70 23.27 6.67
C GLY A 73 2.95 24.02 5.36
N GLY A 74 2.31 25.17 5.19
CA GLY A 74 2.47 26.02 4.02
C GLY A 74 3.44 27.16 4.34
N GLY A 75 4.56 27.23 3.64
CA GLY A 75 5.54 28.33 3.72
C GLY A 75 5.82 29.01 2.37
N GLY A 76 5.13 28.60 1.30
CA GLY A 76 5.18 29.19 -0.04
C GLY A 76 4.13 30.30 -0.26
N ARG A 77 3.80 30.62 -1.52
CA ARG A 77 2.96 31.75 -1.98
C ARG A 77 1.55 31.90 -1.35
N VAL A 78 1.12 30.99 -0.49
CA VAL A 78 -0.17 31.00 0.21
C VAL A 78 0.11 31.10 1.71
N ALA A 79 -0.65 31.95 2.42
CA ALA A 79 -0.48 32.29 3.83
C ALA A 79 0.00 31.13 4.72
N ALA A 80 0.89 31.44 5.67
CA ALA A 80 1.54 30.46 6.54
C ALA A 80 0.52 29.49 7.17
N LEU A 81 0.47 28.25 6.67
CA LEU A 81 -0.42 27.23 7.21
C LEU A 81 0.28 26.51 8.37
N PRO A 82 -0.47 26.09 9.41
CA PRO A 82 0.10 25.33 10.52
C PRO A 82 0.85 24.07 10.04
N GLN A 83 1.87 23.66 10.78
CA GLN A 83 2.60 22.41 10.51
C GLN A 83 1.96 21.21 11.23
N GLY A 84 2.45 20.01 10.92
CA GLY A 84 2.05 18.76 11.56
C GLY A 84 0.54 18.50 11.50
N ALA A 85 0.00 17.88 12.55
CA ALA A 85 -1.42 17.49 12.62
C ALA A 85 -2.38 18.68 12.46
N SER A 86 -2.06 19.86 13.01
CA SER A 86 -2.87 21.06 12.82
C SER A 86 -2.93 21.51 11.36
N GLY A 87 -1.85 21.34 10.61
CA GLY A 87 -1.80 21.63 9.18
C GLY A 87 -2.63 20.67 8.36
N VAL A 88 -2.55 19.38 8.70
CA VAL A 88 -3.36 18.33 8.06
C VAL A 88 -4.85 18.60 8.24
N LEU A 89 -5.27 19.00 9.45
CA LEU A 89 -6.67 19.25 9.79
C LEU A 89 -7.19 20.62 9.31
N HIS A 90 -6.32 21.49 8.79
CA HIS A 90 -6.73 22.81 8.32
C HIS A 90 -7.73 22.69 7.16
N PRO A 91 -8.83 23.48 7.12
CA PRO A 91 -9.85 23.36 6.08
C PRO A 91 -9.33 23.47 4.64
N ALA A 92 -8.32 24.32 4.41
CA ALA A 92 -7.65 24.47 3.11
C ALA A 92 -6.94 23.19 2.63
N ASN A 93 -6.55 22.31 3.56
CA ASN A 93 -5.82 21.08 3.30
C ASN A 93 -6.73 19.84 3.26
N ARG A 94 -8.04 20.01 3.38
CA ARG A 94 -9.01 18.91 3.43
C ARG A 94 -8.87 17.95 2.27
N TRP A 95 -8.83 18.47 1.04
CA TRP A 95 -8.86 17.65 -0.18
C TRP A 95 -7.47 17.27 -0.70
N GLY A 96 -6.45 18.07 -0.42
CA GLY A 96 -5.08 17.83 -0.87
C GLY A 96 -4.20 17.03 0.11
N VAL A 97 -4.57 17.02 1.40
CA VAL A 97 -3.76 16.40 2.46
C VAL A 97 -4.58 15.41 3.28
N LEU A 98 -5.63 15.88 3.97
CA LEU A 98 -6.36 15.04 4.92
C LEU A 98 -7.02 13.84 4.25
N VAL A 99 -7.82 14.08 3.20
CA VAL A 99 -8.53 13.02 2.48
C VAL A 99 -7.57 12.02 1.86
N PRO A 100 -6.54 12.42 1.08
CA PRO A 100 -5.59 11.48 0.50
C PRO A 100 -4.83 10.64 1.54
N LEU A 101 -4.31 11.26 2.62
CA LEU A 101 -3.61 10.53 3.67
C LEU A 101 -4.54 9.56 4.43
N THR A 102 -5.77 9.98 4.70
CA THR A 102 -6.78 9.11 5.35
C THR A 102 -7.15 7.93 4.46
N VAL A 103 -7.38 8.18 3.17
CA VAL A 103 -7.70 7.12 2.20
C VAL A 103 -6.55 6.13 2.10
N ALA A 104 -5.30 6.61 1.96
CA ALA A 104 -4.12 5.75 1.92
C ALA A 104 -3.98 4.91 3.20
N PHE A 105 -4.14 5.54 4.37
CA PHE A 105 -4.10 4.84 5.66
C PHE A 105 -5.17 3.74 5.76
N VAL A 106 -6.43 4.07 5.53
CA VAL A 106 -7.56 3.14 5.70
C VAL A 106 -7.46 1.98 4.70
N THR A 107 -7.13 2.27 3.44
CA THR A 107 -7.03 1.22 2.41
C THR A 107 -5.81 0.32 2.63
N GLY A 108 -4.65 0.89 2.98
CA GLY A 108 -3.46 0.13 3.37
C GLY A 108 -3.70 -0.73 4.61
N LEU A 109 -4.33 -0.17 5.66
CA LEU A 109 -4.69 -0.90 6.88
C LEU A 109 -5.65 -2.05 6.57
N THR A 110 -6.69 -1.82 5.77
CA THR A 110 -7.64 -2.87 5.39
C THR A 110 -6.95 -4.01 4.64
N ASN A 111 -5.97 -3.68 3.78
CA ASN A 111 -5.12 -4.68 3.15
C ASN A 111 -4.32 -5.49 4.17
N LEU A 112 -3.68 -4.82 5.12
CA LEU A 112 -2.84 -5.44 6.14
C LEU A 112 -3.63 -6.37 7.08
N VAL A 113 -4.74 -5.89 7.64
CA VAL A 113 -5.44 -6.59 8.74
C VAL A 113 -6.59 -7.49 8.28
N TYR A 114 -7.11 -7.29 7.08
CA TYR A 114 -8.24 -8.08 6.58
C TYR A 114 -7.89 -8.86 5.32
N PHE A 115 -7.54 -8.20 4.22
CA PHE A 115 -7.37 -8.91 2.94
C PHE A 115 -6.16 -9.84 2.94
N LEU A 116 -5.03 -9.43 3.52
CA LEU A 116 -3.83 -10.26 3.62
C LEU A 116 -4.09 -11.57 4.39
N PRO A 117 -4.58 -11.56 5.66
CA PRO A 117 -4.81 -12.80 6.38
C PRO A 117 -5.89 -13.68 5.72
N GLU A 118 -6.97 -13.10 5.19
CA GLU A 118 -8.02 -13.88 4.52
C GLU A 118 -7.55 -14.52 3.22
N THR A 119 -6.71 -13.82 2.44
CA THR A 119 -6.10 -14.35 1.21
C THR A 119 -5.12 -15.48 1.54
N ASN A 120 -4.36 -15.36 2.63
CA ASN A 120 -3.47 -16.42 3.08
C ASN A 120 -4.25 -17.66 3.55
N LYS A 121 -5.34 -17.48 4.30
CA LYS A 121 -6.22 -18.58 4.73
C LYS A 121 -6.80 -19.34 3.53
N VAL A 122 -7.38 -18.64 2.55
CA VAL A 122 -7.95 -19.32 1.37
C VAL A 122 -6.87 -19.97 0.51
N THR A 123 -5.65 -19.41 0.46
CA THR A 123 -4.51 -20.03 -0.23
C THR A 123 -4.07 -21.32 0.46
N ALA A 124 -4.04 -21.36 1.79
CA ALA A 124 -3.77 -22.58 2.54
C ALA A 124 -4.85 -23.66 2.31
N GLN A 125 -6.12 -23.25 2.29
CA GLN A 125 -7.24 -24.15 1.95
C GLN A 125 -7.13 -24.70 0.53
N ARG A 126 -6.74 -23.87 -0.44
CA ARG A 126 -6.46 -24.32 -1.83
C ARG A 126 -5.35 -25.35 -1.84
N ARG A 127 -4.23 -25.15 -1.14
CA ARG A 127 -3.14 -26.13 -1.05
C ARG A 127 -3.60 -27.48 -0.48
N GLN A 128 -4.43 -27.46 0.57
CA GLN A 128 -5.00 -28.71 1.11
C GLN A 128 -5.90 -29.42 0.09
N GLN A 129 -6.69 -28.66 -0.66
CA GLN A 129 -7.54 -29.22 -1.71
C GLN A 129 -6.73 -29.73 -2.90
N GLU A 130 -5.62 -29.08 -3.26
CA GLU A 130 -4.70 -29.56 -4.31
C GLU A 130 -4.15 -30.95 -4.00
N VAL A 131 -3.80 -31.20 -2.73
CA VAL A 131 -3.35 -32.52 -2.26
C VAL A 131 -4.47 -33.56 -2.37
N LYS A 132 -5.70 -33.21 -1.97
CA LYS A 132 -6.85 -34.12 -2.06
C LYS A 132 -7.24 -34.47 -3.49
N ASP A 133 -7.20 -33.47 -4.38
CA ASP A 133 -7.59 -33.62 -5.78
C ASP A 133 -6.47 -34.22 -6.65
N GLY A 134 -5.22 -34.24 -6.14
CA GLY A 134 -4.03 -34.60 -6.93
C GLY A 134 -3.77 -33.65 -8.10
N LYS A 135 -4.31 -32.42 -8.02
CA LYS A 135 -4.32 -31.43 -9.12
C LYS A 135 -4.10 -30.03 -8.59
N GLN A 136 -3.43 -29.18 -9.38
CA GLN A 136 -3.17 -27.81 -8.99
C GLN A 136 -4.41 -26.94 -9.16
N SER A 137 -4.55 -25.92 -8.31
CA SER A 137 -5.73 -25.04 -8.33
C SER A 137 -5.82 -24.15 -9.58
N TRP A 138 -4.77 -24.08 -10.39
CA TRP A 138 -4.72 -23.33 -11.65
C TRP A 138 -4.71 -24.22 -12.90
N ASP A 139 -4.89 -25.53 -12.76
CA ASP A 139 -4.96 -26.43 -13.91
C ASP A 139 -6.23 -26.17 -14.74
N LYS A 140 -6.08 -26.26 -16.08
CA LYS A 140 -7.16 -25.96 -17.05
C LYS A 140 -8.24 -27.05 -17.11
N THR A 141 -7.99 -28.24 -16.58
CA THR A 141 -8.97 -29.34 -16.56
C THR A 141 -10.10 -29.06 -15.57
N PRO A 142 -11.26 -29.75 -15.66
CA PRO A 142 -12.33 -29.57 -14.71
C PRO A 142 -11.85 -29.76 -13.26
N GLN A 143 -11.94 -28.69 -12.48
CA GLN A 143 -11.63 -28.64 -11.06
C GLN A 143 -12.80 -29.25 -10.24
N SER A 144 -12.51 -29.77 -9.04
CA SER A 144 -13.53 -30.20 -8.08
C SER A 144 -14.49 -29.05 -7.74
N LYS A 145 -15.67 -29.39 -7.20
CA LYS A 145 -16.65 -28.36 -6.80
C LYS A 145 -16.07 -27.47 -5.70
N GLU A 146 -15.35 -28.09 -4.77
CA GLU A 146 -14.66 -27.49 -3.63
C GLU A 146 -13.57 -26.53 -4.12
N MET A 147 -12.70 -26.96 -5.05
CA MET A 147 -11.66 -26.10 -5.60
C MET A 147 -12.24 -24.90 -6.37
N LYS A 148 -13.35 -25.07 -7.09
CA LYS A 148 -14.04 -23.95 -7.76
C LYS A 148 -14.52 -22.89 -6.77
N ILE A 149 -15.08 -23.30 -5.63
CA ILE A 149 -15.52 -22.39 -4.57
C ILE A 149 -14.31 -21.62 -4.00
N LEU A 150 -13.23 -22.35 -3.69
CA LEU A 150 -12.00 -21.75 -3.16
C LEU A 150 -11.33 -20.78 -4.14
N ASN A 151 -11.25 -21.13 -5.43
CA ASN A 151 -10.72 -20.25 -6.48
C ASN A 151 -11.57 -18.98 -6.63
N LYS A 152 -12.91 -19.09 -6.58
CA LYS A 152 -13.79 -17.92 -6.62
C LYS A 152 -13.59 -17.02 -5.40
N LYS A 153 -13.45 -17.60 -4.20
CA LYS A 153 -13.17 -16.84 -2.97
C LYS A 153 -11.81 -16.14 -3.04
N PHE A 154 -10.77 -16.85 -3.48
CA PHE A 154 -9.43 -16.29 -3.70
C PHE A 154 -9.46 -15.14 -4.70
N GLY A 155 -10.08 -15.32 -5.87
CA GLY A 155 -10.15 -14.28 -6.90
C GLY A 155 -10.82 -13.00 -6.39
N LYS A 156 -11.89 -13.13 -5.60
CA LYS A 156 -12.56 -11.97 -4.96
C LYS A 156 -11.64 -11.26 -3.97
N LEU A 157 -11.06 -11.98 -3.01
CA LEU A 157 -10.20 -11.40 -1.99
C LEU A 157 -8.97 -10.72 -2.60
N HIS A 158 -8.29 -11.40 -3.52
CA HIS A 158 -7.14 -10.87 -4.23
C HIS A 158 -7.50 -9.65 -5.09
N GLY A 159 -8.64 -9.70 -5.79
CA GLY A 159 -9.14 -8.59 -6.60
C GLY A 159 -9.42 -7.33 -5.78
N TYR A 160 -10.15 -7.47 -4.65
CA TYR A 160 -10.41 -6.33 -3.77
C TYR A 160 -9.14 -5.79 -3.12
N SER A 161 -8.22 -6.66 -2.70
CA SER A 161 -6.92 -6.24 -2.18
C SER A 161 -6.12 -5.41 -3.20
N SER A 162 -6.11 -5.87 -4.45
CA SER A 162 -5.44 -5.17 -5.56
C SER A 162 -6.09 -3.82 -5.86
N LEU A 163 -7.42 -3.72 -5.80
CA LEU A 163 -8.14 -2.45 -5.96
C LEU A 163 -7.80 -1.47 -4.82
N PHE A 164 -7.79 -1.94 -3.57
CA PHE A 164 -7.41 -1.11 -2.41
C PHE A 164 -5.96 -0.64 -2.51
N ASN A 165 -5.06 -1.50 -2.99
CA ASN A 165 -3.67 -1.13 -3.26
C ASN A 165 -3.57 -0.02 -4.32
N LEU A 166 -4.35 -0.11 -5.40
CA LEU A 166 -4.38 0.93 -6.44
C LEU A 166 -4.95 2.25 -5.89
N ILE A 167 -6.00 2.21 -5.08
CA ILE A 167 -6.56 3.40 -4.41
C ILE A 167 -5.51 4.03 -3.49
N THR A 168 -4.79 3.22 -2.71
CA THR A 168 -3.69 3.69 -1.84
C THR A 168 -2.63 4.44 -2.65
N PHE A 169 -2.21 3.86 -3.79
CA PHE A 169 -1.22 4.47 -4.68
C PHE A 169 -1.72 5.80 -5.26
N ILE A 170 -2.95 5.84 -5.80
CA ILE A 170 -3.54 7.06 -6.36
C ILE A 170 -3.63 8.15 -5.29
N ALA A 171 -4.08 7.83 -4.09
CA ALA A 171 -4.14 8.78 -2.98
C ALA A 171 -2.75 9.32 -2.61
N THR A 172 -1.72 8.46 -2.64
CA THR A 172 -0.33 8.87 -2.41
C THR A 172 0.19 9.81 -3.51
N VAL A 173 -0.19 9.58 -4.77
CA VAL A 173 0.16 10.48 -5.89
C VAL A 173 -0.55 11.83 -5.75
N VAL A 174 -1.86 11.84 -5.48
CA VAL A 174 -2.64 13.07 -5.26
C VAL A 174 -2.02 13.90 -4.13
N TYR A 175 -1.65 13.23 -3.03
CA TYR A 175 -0.94 13.86 -1.92
C TYR A 175 0.38 14.50 -2.37
N GLY A 176 1.17 13.79 -3.18
CA GLY A 176 2.44 14.28 -3.73
C GLY A 176 2.31 15.53 -4.59
N VAL A 177 1.28 15.59 -5.43
CA VAL A 177 0.99 16.78 -6.25
C VAL A 177 0.71 17.98 -5.36
N HIS A 178 -0.10 17.82 -4.31
CA HIS A 178 -0.36 18.90 -3.34
C HIS A 178 0.88 19.28 -2.55
N LEU A 179 1.69 18.29 -2.15
CA LEU A 179 2.95 18.50 -1.45
C LEU A 179 3.92 19.36 -2.30
N SER A 180 4.02 19.10 -3.61
CA SER A 180 4.90 19.89 -4.50
C SER A 180 4.53 21.37 -4.55
N ALA A 181 3.25 21.71 -4.49
CA ALA A 181 2.77 23.09 -4.44
C ALA A 181 3.01 23.77 -3.07
N THR A 182 3.32 22.97 -2.05
CA THR A 182 3.56 23.42 -0.67
C THR A 182 5.04 23.69 -0.41
N ILE A 183 5.94 22.91 -1.04
CA ILE A 183 7.40 23.00 -0.88
C ILE A 183 8.11 23.79 -1.99
N GLY A 184 7.44 24.07 -3.11
CA GLY A 184 7.93 24.90 -4.22
C GLY A 184 7.43 26.34 -4.17
#